data_AF-A0A1F5HYN6-F1
#
_entry.id   AF-A0A1F5HYN6-F1
#
_cell.length_a   1.000
_cell.length_b   1.000
_cell.length_c   1.000
_cell.angle_alpha   90.00
_cell.angle_beta   90.00
_cell.angle_gamma   90.00
#
_symmetry.space_group_name_H-M   'P 1'
#
loop_
_entity.id
_entity.type
_entity.pdbx_description
1 polymer ?
#
loop_
_entity_poly.entity_id
_entity_poly.type
_entity_poly.pdbx_seq_one_letter_code
_entity_poly.pdbx_strand_id
1 'polypeptide(L)'
;MPAKKLAGGVDPVENSQSTSNKFPFTPKQWFSDRLLLLVVVIFLLVLLFVVGFAGVNYYNDQVSNQLTQQQKVDFTAGKQLQFVYAYNKERFEQLLNLAFNSSERTQAADSLGKAFSVLSLEYGLKPNKEMRSAMVNILQYIQKNFPEQSSNFSVPCFEESCGGLNYSDELKDIKSLVENNASIDQTTRLTVLSNLNNVALASGSDDKRAEFNGLSAVFQGLKSLWQENKDAGVAKIAEQILILMRKIDPESYQFGVQRGLFTLD
;
A
#
# COMPACT_ATOMS: atom_id res chain seq x y z
N MET A 1 50.80 -83.78 -5.66
CA MET A 1 50.24 -83.59 -7.02
C MET A 1 50.78 -82.29 -7.59
N PRO A 2 51.06 -82.23 -8.90
CA PRO A 2 52.42 -82.03 -9.38
C PRO A 2 52.63 -80.75 -10.19
N ALA A 3 53.90 -80.57 -10.54
CA ALA A 3 54.52 -79.48 -11.30
C ALA A 3 53.99 -79.29 -12.73
N LYS A 4 54.24 -78.09 -13.28
CA LYS A 4 54.83 -77.95 -14.62
C LYS A 4 55.62 -76.65 -14.77
N LYS A 5 56.92 -76.83 -15.06
CA LYS A 5 57.84 -75.87 -15.68
C LYS A 5 57.52 -75.68 -17.17
N LEU A 6 57.97 -74.56 -17.74
CA LEU A 6 58.74 -74.36 -18.99
C LEU A 6 59.04 -72.83 -19.04
N ALA A 7 60.26 -72.30 -18.89
CA ALA A 7 61.53 -72.40 -19.64
C ALA A 7 61.72 -71.30 -20.71
N GLY A 8 62.82 -70.53 -20.56
CA GLY A 8 63.50 -69.67 -21.55
C GLY A 8 63.17 -68.18 -21.45
N GLY A 9 64.08 -67.21 -21.30
CA GLY A 9 65.55 -67.16 -21.26
C GLY A 9 66.03 -65.77 -21.70
N VAL A 10 66.90 -65.12 -20.89
CA VAL A 10 68.02 -64.17 -21.20
C VAL A 10 67.67 -62.86 -21.95
N ASP A 11 68.06 -61.62 -21.63
CA ASP A 11 68.75 -60.83 -20.58
C ASP A 11 68.39 -59.33 -20.92
N PRO A 12 69.08 -58.26 -20.43
CA PRO A 12 69.07 -57.67 -19.09
C PRO A 12 68.64 -56.19 -19.14
N VAL A 13 68.11 -55.59 -18.06
CA VAL A 13 68.07 -54.11 -17.98
C VAL A 13 68.29 -53.62 -16.55
N GLU A 14 69.38 -52.87 -16.41
CA GLU A 14 69.71 -51.91 -15.35
C GLU A 14 68.48 -51.19 -14.78
N ASN A 15 68.38 -51.07 -13.47
CA ASN A 15 67.62 -49.98 -12.87
C ASN A 15 68.34 -49.39 -11.68
N SER A 16 68.92 -48.24 -11.96
CA SER A 16 69.21 -47.13 -11.07
C SER A 16 67.89 -46.54 -10.54
N GLN A 17 67.84 -46.15 -9.26
CA GLN A 17 66.97 -45.06 -8.80
C GLN A 17 67.44 -44.55 -7.42
N SER A 18 68.25 -43.50 -7.45
CA SER A 18 68.53 -42.61 -6.33
C SER A 18 67.47 -41.51 -6.32
N THR A 19 66.63 -41.50 -5.28
CA THR A 19 65.66 -40.45 -4.98
C THR A 19 66.34 -39.13 -4.67
N SER A 20 66.14 -38.12 -5.53
CA SER A 20 66.40 -36.71 -5.24
C SER A 20 65.12 -35.93 -5.54
N ASN A 21 64.37 -35.59 -4.50
CA ASN A 21 63.25 -34.65 -4.57
C ASN A 21 63.80 -33.25 -4.90
N LYS A 22 63.81 -32.87 -6.19
CA LYS A 22 63.95 -31.47 -6.62
C LYS A 22 62.55 -30.85 -6.70
N PHE A 23 62.26 -29.95 -5.76
CA PHE A 23 61.13 -29.02 -5.86
C PHE A 23 61.28 -28.17 -7.14
N PRO A 24 60.28 -28.15 -8.05
CA PRO A 24 60.41 -27.43 -9.31
C PRO A 24 59.68 -26.09 -9.22
N PHE A 25 60.07 -25.19 -8.32
CA PHE A 25 59.57 -23.81 -8.40
C PHE A 25 60.69 -22.83 -8.06
N THR A 26 61.11 -22.07 -9.06
CA THR A 26 62.01 -20.94 -8.85
C THR A 26 61.23 -19.79 -8.19
N PRO A 27 61.78 -19.09 -7.18
CA PRO A 27 61.07 -18.04 -6.45
C PRO A 27 60.50 -16.93 -7.34
N LYS A 28 61.12 -16.65 -8.50
CA LYS A 28 60.65 -15.65 -9.46
C LYS A 28 59.35 -16.03 -10.18
N GLN A 29 59.17 -17.30 -10.56
CA GLN A 29 57.94 -17.74 -11.23
C GLN A 29 56.73 -17.71 -10.28
N TRP A 30 56.94 -18.13 -9.03
CA TRP A 30 55.87 -18.14 -8.01
C TRP A 30 55.34 -16.73 -7.69
N PHE A 31 56.21 -15.72 -7.64
CA PHE A 31 55.81 -14.33 -7.46
C PHE A 31 55.13 -13.75 -8.71
N SER A 32 55.63 -14.05 -9.91
CA SER A 32 55.05 -13.57 -11.17
C SER A 32 53.63 -14.09 -11.38
N ASP A 33 53.40 -15.39 -11.14
CA ASP A 33 52.09 -16.00 -11.35
C ASP A 33 51.05 -15.48 -10.36
N ARG A 34 51.45 -15.24 -9.10
CA ARG A 34 50.56 -14.66 -8.08
C ARG A 34 50.28 -13.19 -8.32
N LEU A 35 51.26 -12.41 -8.81
CA LEU A 35 51.07 -11.01 -9.17
C LEU A 35 50.12 -10.88 -10.37
N LEU A 36 50.28 -11.73 -11.39
CA LEU A 36 49.40 -11.78 -12.55
C LEU A 36 47.96 -12.11 -12.13
N LEU A 37 47.78 -13.10 -11.26
CA LEU A 37 46.46 -13.52 -10.78
C LEU A 37 45.79 -12.41 -9.96
N LEU A 38 46.55 -11.68 -9.14
CA LEU A 38 46.07 -10.50 -8.40
C LEU A 38 45.60 -9.39 -9.34
N VAL A 39 46.38 -9.08 -10.37
CA VAL A 39 46.04 -8.04 -11.36
C VAL A 39 44.76 -8.42 -12.12
N VAL A 40 44.62 -9.69 -12.54
CA VAL A 40 43.42 -10.18 -13.23
C VAL A 40 42.18 -10.09 -12.34
N VAL A 41 42.29 -10.47 -11.06
CA VAL A 41 41.18 -10.39 -10.10
C VAL A 41 40.76 -8.94 -9.85
N ILE A 42 41.71 -8.03 -9.66
CA ILE A 42 41.41 -6.60 -9.49
C ILE A 42 40.72 -6.05 -10.75
N PHE A 43 41.21 -6.41 -11.93
CA PHE A 43 40.62 -5.96 -13.19
C PHE A 43 39.18 -6.46 -13.38
N LEU A 44 38.90 -7.72 -13.02
CA LEU A 44 37.55 -8.30 -13.03
C LEU A 44 36.61 -7.61 -12.03
N LEU A 45 37.10 -7.29 -10.83
CA LEU A 45 36.30 -6.57 -9.82
C LEU A 45 35.97 -5.15 -10.27
N VAL A 46 36.92 -4.44 -10.88
CA VAL A 46 36.70 -3.11 -11.45
C VAL A 46 35.70 -3.18 -12.61
N LEU A 47 35.80 -4.18 -13.49
CA LEU A 47 34.83 -4.40 -14.57
C LEU A 47 33.43 -4.66 -14.03
N LEU A 48 33.28 -5.53 -13.02
CA LEU A 48 31.99 -5.80 -12.38
C LEU A 48 31.41 -4.55 -11.72
N PHE A 49 32.26 -3.74 -11.08
CA PHE A 49 31.84 -2.49 -10.46
C PHE A 49 31.37 -1.47 -11.51
N VAL A 50 32.12 -1.29 -12.60
CA VAL A 50 31.78 -0.36 -13.68
C VAL A 50 30.51 -0.81 -14.43
N VAL A 51 30.38 -2.10 -14.74
CA VAL A 51 29.18 -2.64 -15.39
C VAL A 51 27.96 -2.58 -14.46
N GLY A 52 28.15 -2.85 -13.17
CA GLY A 52 27.10 -2.74 -12.15
C GLY A 52 26.60 -1.30 -11.99
N PHE A 53 27.49 -0.32 -11.82
CA PHE A 53 27.11 1.08 -11.68
C PHE A 53 26.56 1.69 -12.97
N ALA A 54 27.16 1.38 -14.13
CA ALA A 54 26.63 1.83 -15.41
C ALA A 54 25.25 1.22 -15.72
N GLY A 55 25.03 -0.05 -15.36
CA GLY A 55 23.75 -0.72 -15.49
C GLY A 55 22.66 -0.12 -14.59
N VAL A 56 23.00 0.20 -13.33
CA VAL A 56 22.07 0.87 -12.40
C VAL A 56 21.73 2.28 -12.88
N ASN A 57 22.72 3.06 -13.32
CA ASN A 57 22.49 4.40 -13.84
C ASN A 57 21.66 4.38 -15.15
N TYR A 58 21.95 3.45 -16.06
CA TYR A 58 21.17 3.27 -17.29
C TYR A 58 19.72 2.86 -17.01
N TYR A 59 19.51 1.97 -16.03
CA TYR A 59 18.17 1.57 -15.60
C TYR A 59 17.41 2.74 -14.95
N ASN A 60 18.07 3.49 -14.07
CA ASN A 60 17.48 4.68 -13.45
C ASN A 60 17.15 5.77 -14.49
N ASP A 61 18.02 6.00 -15.47
CA ASP A 61 17.76 6.94 -16.57
C ASP A 61 16.63 6.46 -17.48
N GLN A 62 16.52 5.16 -17.78
CA GLN A 62 15.40 4.62 -18.55
C GLN A 62 14.07 4.75 -17.79
N VAL A 63 14.04 4.45 -16.50
CA VAL A 63 12.84 4.60 -15.66
C VAL A 63 12.47 6.08 -15.52
N SER A 64 13.45 6.97 -15.31
CA SER A 64 13.25 8.41 -15.26
C SER A 64 12.70 8.95 -16.59
N ASN A 65 13.25 8.51 -17.72
CA ASN A 65 12.79 8.89 -19.07
C ASN A 65 11.41 8.30 -19.42
N GLN A 66 11.07 7.09 -18.94
CA GLN A 66 9.71 6.54 -19.07
C GLN A 66 8.69 7.31 -18.24
N LEU A 67 9.06 7.78 -17.04
CA LEU A 67 8.19 8.60 -16.18
C LEU A 67 8.00 10.01 -16.75
N THR A 68 9.04 10.62 -17.32
CA THR A 68 8.94 11.95 -17.96
C THR A 68 8.21 11.92 -19.31
N GLN A 69 8.25 10.80 -20.05
CA GLN A 69 7.46 10.65 -21.29
C GLN A 69 6.01 10.21 -21.04
N GLN A 70 5.67 9.68 -19.87
CA GLN A 70 4.27 9.54 -19.43
C GLN A 70 3.71 10.92 -19.05
N GLN A 71 3.50 11.75 -20.08
CA GLN A 71 2.72 12.99 -20.00
C GLN A 71 1.46 12.79 -19.15
N LYS A 72 1.30 13.66 -18.14
CA LYS A 72 0.08 13.95 -17.37
C LYS A 72 -1.04 12.93 -17.62
N VAL A 73 -0.98 11.79 -16.94
CA VAL A 73 -2.11 10.86 -16.97
C VAL A 73 -3.30 11.63 -16.42
N ASP A 74 -4.25 11.94 -17.29
CA ASP A 74 -5.49 12.56 -16.88
C ASP A 74 -6.34 11.48 -16.21
N PHE A 75 -6.17 11.35 -14.89
CA PHE A 75 -6.96 10.43 -14.08
C PHE A 75 -8.45 10.75 -14.13
N THR A 76 -8.83 11.96 -14.56
CA THR A 76 -10.21 12.43 -14.63
C THR A 76 -10.87 12.19 -15.99
N ALA A 77 -10.11 11.74 -17.00
CA ALA A 77 -10.59 11.53 -18.37
C ALA A 77 -11.37 12.74 -18.93
N GLY A 78 -10.89 13.95 -18.67
CA GLY A 78 -11.48 15.22 -19.11
C GLY A 78 -12.69 15.68 -18.29
N LYS A 79 -13.04 14.99 -17.19
CA LYS A 79 -14.18 15.34 -16.35
C LYS A 79 -13.76 16.16 -15.13
N GLN A 80 -14.57 17.15 -14.77
CA GLN A 80 -14.31 17.94 -13.57
C GLN A 80 -14.69 17.16 -12.30
N LEU A 81 -13.70 16.88 -11.46
CA LEU A 81 -13.93 16.34 -10.12
C LEU A 81 -14.55 17.41 -9.21
N GLN A 82 -15.66 17.06 -8.53
CA GLN A 82 -16.37 17.96 -7.63
C GLN A 82 -15.97 17.71 -6.17
N PHE A 83 -14.93 18.39 -5.73
CA PHE A 83 -14.50 18.34 -4.32
C PHE A 83 -15.49 19.07 -3.42
N VAL A 84 -15.76 18.49 -2.24
CA VAL A 84 -16.50 19.15 -1.16
C VAL A 84 -15.66 20.28 -0.59
N TYR A 85 -14.38 20.03 -0.34
CA TYR A 85 -13.46 21.02 0.23
C TYR A 85 -12.41 21.48 -0.78
N ALA A 86 -12.29 22.79 -0.98
CA ALA A 86 -11.29 23.39 -1.86
C ALA A 86 -9.85 22.99 -1.48
N TYR A 87 -9.56 22.92 -0.17
CA TYR A 87 -8.27 22.46 0.35
C TYR A 87 -7.89 21.05 -0.14
N ASN A 88 -8.84 20.11 -0.17
CA ASN A 88 -8.58 18.75 -0.63
C ASN A 88 -8.33 18.70 -2.14
N LYS A 89 -8.99 19.55 -2.92
CA LYS A 89 -8.69 19.73 -4.34
C LYS A 89 -7.24 20.21 -4.53
N GLU A 90 -6.85 21.28 -3.86
CA GLU A 90 -5.49 21.81 -3.96
C GLU A 90 -4.45 20.78 -3.53
N ARG A 91 -4.72 20.07 -2.42
CA ARG A 91 -3.84 19.01 -1.92
C ARG A 91 -3.70 17.85 -2.89
N PHE A 92 -4.81 17.41 -3.50
CA PHE A 92 -4.82 16.38 -4.52
C PHE A 92 -3.98 16.79 -5.73
N GLU A 93 -4.19 18.00 -6.26
CA GLU A 93 -3.44 18.54 -7.41
C GLU A 93 -1.94 18.67 -7.10
N GLN A 94 -1.58 19.14 -5.89
CA GLN A 94 -0.19 19.20 -5.43
C GLN A 94 0.46 17.82 -5.37
N LEU A 95 -0.23 16.81 -4.85
CA LEU A 95 0.28 15.44 -4.74
C LEU A 95 0.47 14.79 -6.11
N LEU A 96 -0.45 15.03 -7.05
CA LEU A 96 -0.25 14.62 -8.45
C LEU A 96 0.96 15.30 -9.07
N ASN A 97 1.11 16.62 -8.87
CA ASN A 97 2.28 17.34 -9.37
C ASN A 97 3.59 16.83 -8.75
N LEU A 98 3.63 16.53 -7.45
CA LEU A 98 4.79 15.93 -6.80
C LEU A 98 5.10 14.55 -7.36
N ALA A 99 4.07 13.73 -7.59
CA ALA A 99 4.25 12.40 -8.15
C ALA A 99 4.87 12.43 -9.54
N PHE A 100 4.36 13.30 -10.41
CA PHE A 100 4.78 13.36 -11.82
C PHE A 100 6.07 14.14 -12.05
N ASN A 101 6.51 14.97 -11.10
CA ASN A 101 7.76 15.71 -11.20
C ASN A 101 8.89 15.11 -10.33
N SER A 102 8.62 14.02 -9.60
CA SER A 102 9.65 13.36 -8.81
C SER A 102 10.53 12.47 -9.68
N SER A 103 11.85 12.60 -9.51
CA SER A 103 12.84 11.67 -10.05
C SER A 103 12.99 10.40 -9.22
N GLU A 104 12.43 10.37 -8.02
CA GLU A 104 12.52 9.25 -7.09
C GLU A 104 11.26 8.39 -7.14
N ARG A 105 11.41 7.13 -7.57
CA ARG A 105 10.28 6.20 -7.75
C ARG A 105 9.45 6.02 -6.47
N THR A 106 10.10 5.96 -5.30
CA THR A 106 9.45 5.82 -4.00
C THR A 106 8.62 7.05 -3.63
N GLN A 107 9.15 8.25 -3.87
CA GLN A 107 8.44 9.50 -3.63
C GLN A 107 7.25 9.68 -4.59
N ALA A 108 7.41 9.26 -5.85
CA ALA A 108 6.32 9.25 -6.82
C ALA A 108 5.16 8.33 -6.38
N ALA A 109 5.49 7.10 -5.98
CA ALA A 109 4.51 6.13 -5.47
C ALA A 109 3.79 6.64 -4.21
N ASP A 110 4.53 7.15 -3.23
CA ASP A 110 3.98 7.69 -1.99
C ASP A 110 3.05 8.88 -2.25
N SER A 111 3.43 9.79 -3.15
CA SER A 111 2.60 10.94 -3.51
C SER A 111 1.30 10.51 -4.21
N LEU A 112 1.35 9.50 -5.08
CA LEU A 112 0.15 8.91 -5.68
C LEU A 112 -0.75 8.22 -4.66
N GLY A 113 -0.17 7.47 -3.72
CA GLY A 113 -0.93 6.83 -2.63
C GLY A 113 -1.64 7.86 -1.74
N LYS A 114 -0.98 8.98 -1.45
CA LYS A 114 -1.58 10.12 -0.75
C LYS A 114 -2.68 10.79 -1.56
N ALA A 115 -2.49 10.99 -2.87
CA ALA A 115 -3.51 11.55 -3.76
C ALA A 115 -4.75 10.64 -3.81
N PHE A 116 -4.54 9.33 -3.93
CA PHE A 116 -5.61 8.33 -3.83
C PHE A 116 -6.37 8.44 -2.51
N SER A 117 -5.67 8.56 -1.39
CA SER A 117 -6.27 8.68 -0.07
C SER A 117 -7.12 9.95 0.07
N VAL A 118 -6.64 11.10 -0.41
CA VAL A 118 -7.40 12.36 -0.43
C VAL A 118 -8.68 12.20 -1.25
N LEU A 119 -8.58 11.60 -2.44
CA LEU A 119 -9.73 11.38 -3.30
C LEU A 119 -10.72 10.37 -2.71
N SER A 120 -10.24 9.35 -2.01
CA SER A 120 -11.05 8.37 -1.30
C SER A 120 -11.85 8.99 -0.15
N LEU A 121 -11.22 9.91 0.61
CA LEU A 121 -11.90 10.68 1.66
C LEU A 121 -13.03 11.54 1.07
N GLU A 122 -12.75 12.26 -0.02
CA GLU A 122 -13.74 13.08 -0.73
C GLU A 122 -14.89 12.24 -1.30
N TYR A 123 -14.57 11.10 -1.90
CA TYR A 123 -15.56 10.16 -2.39
C TYR A 123 -16.43 9.59 -1.25
N GLY A 124 -15.86 9.33 -0.08
CA GLY A 124 -16.62 8.90 1.10
C GLY A 124 -17.61 9.96 1.60
N LEU A 125 -17.25 11.25 1.50
CA LEU A 125 -18.11 12.37 1.87
C LEU A 125 -19.23 12.61 0.86
N LYS A 126 -18.92 12.56 -0.44
CA LYS A 126 -19.89 12.78 -1.52
C LYS A 126 -19.64 11.81 -2.68
N PRO A 127 -20.16 10.57 -2.58
CA PRO A 127 -19.96 9.57 -3.62
C PRO A 127 -20.44 10.05 -4.99
N ASN A 128 -19.58 9.90 -6.01
CA ASN A 128 -19.91 10.12 -7.41
C ASN A 128 -19.02 9.32 -8.36
N LYS A 129 -19.57 9.03 -9.54
CA LYS A 129 -18.95 8.15 -10.55
C LYS A 129 -17.60 8.67 -11.03
N GLU A 130 -17.46 9.99 -11.17
CA GLU A 130 -16.26 10.66 -11.62
C GLU A 130 -15.09 10.45 -10.66
N MET A 131 -15.29 10.69 -9.36
CA MET A 131 -14.28 10.44 -8.33
C MET A 131 -13.92 8.95 -8.23
N ARG A 132 -14.91 8.07 -8.30
CA ARG A 132 -14.65 6.62 -8.30
C ARG A 132 -13.80 6.20 -9.50
N SER A 133 -14.14 6.69 -10.69
CA SER A 133 -13.36 6.41 -11.90
C SER A 133 -11.93 6.92 -11.78
N ALA A 134 -11.73 8.11 -11.23
CA ALA A 134 -10.40 8.65 -11.02
C ALA A 134 -9.58 7.82 -10.01
N MET A 135 -10.18 7.35 -8.93
CA MET A 135 -9.51 6.42 -8.00
C MET A 135 -9.11 5.11 -8.68
N VAL A 136 -9.99 4.52 -9.50
CA VAL A 136 -9.68 3.30 -10.27
C VAL A 136 -8.50 3.55 -11.21
N ASN A 137 -8.48 4.68 -11.91
CA ASN A 137 -7.39 5.03 -12.83
C ASN A 137 -6.06 5.22 -12.09
N ILE A 138 -6.07 5.88 -10.93
CA ILE A 138 -4.87 6.03 -10.07
C ILE A 138 -4.39 4.66 -9.60
N LEU A 139 -5.29 3.79 -9.12
CA LEU A 139 -4.94 2.46 -8.64
C LEU A 139 -4.33 1.59 -9.76
N GLN A 140 -4.93 1.59 -10.94
CA GLN A 140 -4.39 0.87 -12.11
C GLN A 140 -3.00 1.39 -12.50
N TYR A 141 -2.79 2.70 -12.43
CA TYR A 141 -1.50 3.30 -12.68
C TYR A 141 -0.45 2.90 -11.62
N ILE A 142 -0.83 2.87 -10.34
CA ILE A 142 0.03 2.39 -9.25
C ILE A 142 0.38 0.92 -9.47
N GLN A 143 -0.60 0.07 -9.76
CA GLN A 143 -0.39 -1.36 -10.01
C GLN A 143 0.57 -1.62 -11.19
N LYS A 144 0.45 -0.83 -12.26
CA LYS A 144 1.27 -0.98 -13.45
C LYS A 144 2.71 -0.50 -13.25
N ASN A 145 2.92 0.63 -12.58
CA ASN A 145 4.23 1.30 -12.51
C ASN A 145 4.95 1.10 -11.15
N PHE A 146 4.22 0.71 -10.11
CA PHE A 146 4.71 0.50 -8.74
C PHE A 146 4.05 -0.74 -8.10
N PRO A 147 4.16 -1.93 -8.73
CA PRO A 147 3.46 -3.14 -8.28
C PRO A 147 3.75 -3.50 -6.81
N GLU A 148 4.96 -3.20 -6.33
CA GLU A 148 5.39 -3.40 -4.95
C GLU A 148 4.57 -2.60 -3.90
N GLN A 149 3.85 -1.56 -4.31
CA GLN A 149 3.04 -0.69 -3.44
C GLN A 149 1.53 -0.92 -3.60
N SER A 150 1.12 -1.81 -4.51
CA SER A 150 -0.27 -1.94 -4.95
C SER A 150 -1.23 -2.61 -3.95
N SER A 151 -0.71 -3.42 -3.02
CA SER A 151 -1.52 -4.22 -2.09
C SER A 151 -2.29 -3.40 -1.05
N ASN A 152 -2.01 -2.10 -0.93
CA ASN A 152 -2.50 -1.27 0.16
C ASN A 152 -3.74 -0.43 -0.19
N PHE A 153 -4.25 -0.54 -1.41
CA PHE A 153 -5.32 0.33 -1.90
C PHE A 153 -6.53 -0.47 -2.36
N SER A 154 -7.70 -0.09 -1.86
CA SER A 154 -8.99 -0.60 -2.32
C SER A 154 -9.89 0.59 -2.65
N VAL A 155 -10.64 0.50 -3.75
CA VAL A 155 -11.60 1.53 -4.14
C VAL A 155 -12.93 1.19 -3.50
N PRO A 156 -13.40 1.95 -2.48
CA PRO A 156 -14.69 1.68 -1.86
C PRO A 156 -15.83 1.83 -2.87
N CYS A 157 -16.90 1.09 -2.65
CA CYS A 157 -18.12 1.19 -3.45
C CYS A 157 -19.26 1.74 -2.58
N PHE A 158 -19.58 3.02 -2.76
CA PHE A 158 -20.70 3.67 -2.07
C PHE A 158 -21.95 3.80 -2.95
N GLU A 159 -21.85 3.44 -4.22
CA GLU A 159 -22.93 3.54 -5.20
C GLU A 159 -23.60 2.19 -5.43
N GLU A 160 -24.92 2.20 -5.64
CA GLU A 160 -25.68 1.00 -6.04
C GLU A 160 -25.08 0.33 -7.29
N SER A 161 -24.50 1.14 -8.19
CA SER A 161 -23.96 0.68 -9.48
C SER A 161 -22.76 -0.28 -9.38
N CYS A 162 -22.06 -0.33 -8.24
CA CYS A 162 -20.89 -1.20 -8.04
C CYS A 162 -21.09 -2.26 -6.95
N GLY A 163 -22.34 -2.52 -6.56
CA GLY A 163 -22.69 -3.48 -5.49
C GLY A 163 -23.33 -2.86 -4.26
N GLY A 164 -23.38 -1.52 -4.16
CA GLY A 164 -24.14 -0.77 -3.16
C GLY A 164 -23.69 -0.94 -1.70
N LEU A 165 -23.96 0.08 -0.90
CA LEU A 165 -23.94 -0.04 0.56
C LEU A 165 -25.11 -0.92 0.99
N ASN A 166 -24.83 -1.98 1.76
CA ASN A 166 -25.89 -2.78 2.35
C ASN A 166 -26.30 -2.20 3.71
N TYR A 167 -27.15 -1.18 3.69
CA TYR A 167 -27.71 -0.65 4.93
C TYR A 167 -28.73 -1.62 5.52
N SER A 168 -28.62 -1.91 6.82
CA SER A 168 -29.74 -2.46 7.58
C SER A 168 -30.90 -1.45 7.60
N ASP A 169 -32.11 -1.91 7.86
CA ASP A 169 -33.27 -1.02 7.91
C ASP A 169 -33.12 0.04 9.02
N GLU A 170 -32.53 -0.32 10.17
CA GLU A 170 -32.23 0.66 11.22
C GLU A 170 -31.23 1.73 10.77
N LEU A 171 -30.20 1.36 10.00
CA LEU A 171 -29.24 2.33 9.46
C LEU A 171 -29.86 3.21 8.37
N LYS A 172 -30.77 2.68 7.55
CA LYS A 172 -31.52 3.48 6.56
C LYS A 172 -32.38 4.54 7.25
N ASP A 173 -33.06 4.16 8.33
CA ASP A 173 -33.90 5.08 9.10
C ASP A 173 -33.06 6.21 9.73
N ILE A 174 -31.95 5.86 10.37
CA ILE A 174 -31.02 6.84 10.96
C ILE A 174 -30.46 7.77 9.87
N LYS A 175 -30.02 7.21 8.74
CA LYS A 175 -29.54 7.99 7.60
C LYS A 175 -30.59 9.00 7.12
N SER A 176 -31.83 8.55 6.95
CA SER A 176 -32.94 9.41 6.51
C SER A 176 -33.22 10.52 7.53
N LEU A 177 -33.16 10.22 8.83
CA LEU A 177 -33.32 11.23 9.88
C LEU A 177 -32.20 12.28 9.82
N VAL A 178 -30.95 11.88 9.62
CA VAL A 178 -29.81 12.79 9.46
C VAL A 178 -29.97 13.65 8.20
N GLU A 179 -30.37 13.05 7.07
CA GLU A 179 -30.58 13.74 5.80
C GLU A 179 -31.70 14.77 5.84
N ASN A 180 -32.70 14.59 6.72
CA ASN A 180 -33.88 15.45 6.79
C ASN A 180 -33.89 16.38 8.01
N ASN A 181 -32.95 16.27 8.94
CA ASN A 181 -32.90 17.13 10.12
C ASN A 181 -32.30 18.50 9.77
N ALA A 182 -33.09 19.58 9.92
CA ALA A 182 -32.67 20.94 9.59
C ALA A 182 -31.65 21.54 10.58
N SER A 183 -31.58 21.02 11.80
CA SER A 183 -30.68 21.49 12.86
C SER A 183 -29.25 20.95 12.71
N ILE A 184 -29.03 20.00 11.80
CA ILE A 184 -27.69 19.49 11.45
C ILE A 184 -27.17 20.31 10.28
N ASP A 185 -26.12 21.09 10.53
CA ASP A 185 -25.44 21.86 9.48
C ASP A 185 -24.82 20.93 8.42
N GLN A 186 -24.52 21.49 7.25
CA GLN A 186 -24.05 20.73 6.10
C GLN A 186 -22.75 19.95 6.39
N THR A 187 -21.83 20.52 7.14
CA THR A 187 -20.52 19.89 7.43
C THR A 187 -20.69 18.70 8.37
N THR A 188 -21.44 18.88 9.46
CA THR A 188 -21.76 17.79 10.39
C THR A 188 -22.55 16.70 9.69
N ARG A 189 -23.51 17.08 8.83
CA ARG A 189 -24.31 16.12 8.04
C ARG A 189 -23.44 15.26 7.15
N LEU A 190 -22.56 15.85 6.36
CA LEU A 190 -21.66 15.10 5.47
C LEU A 190 -20.75 14.15 6.26
N THR A 191 -20.23 14.61 7.40
CA THR A 191 -19.37 13.80 8.27
C THR A 191 -20.14 12.61 8.86
N VAL A 192 -21.35 12.83 9.38
CA VAL A 192 -22.20 11.77 9.92
C VAL A 192 -22.58 10.77 8.84
N LEU A 193 -23.02 11.24 7.66
CA LEU A 193 -23.40 10.36 6.56
C LEU A 193 -22.22 9.54 6.04
N SER A 194 -21.02 10.13 5.94
CA SER A 194 -19.81 9.40 5.57
C SER A 194 -19.48 8.28 6.57
N ASN A 195 -19.59 8.56 7.87
CA ASN A 195 -19.40 7.51 8.88
C ASN A 195 -20.49 6.43 8.79
N LEU A 196 -21.76 6.79 8.56
CA LEU A 196 -22.83 5.79 8.34
C LEU A 196 -22.57 4.93 7.09
N ASN A 197 -21.97 5.49 6.04
CA ASN A 197 -21.55 4.72 4.86
C ASN A 197 -20.47 3.70 5.22
N ASN A 198 -19.49 4.11 6.03
CA ASN A 198 -18.44 3.20 6.50
C ASN A 198 -18.99 2.10 7.42
N VAL A 199 -19.99 2.42 8.26
CA VAL A 199 -20.72 1.43 9.07
C VAL A 199 -21.42 0.42 8.16
N ALA A 200 -22.11 0.86 7.12
CA ALA A 200 -22.78 -0.04 6.17
C ALA A 200 -21.79 -0.93 5.40
N LEU A 201 -20.61 -0.42 5.03
CA LEU A 201 -19.53 -1.24 4.44
C LEU A 201 -19.00 -2.30 5.41
N ALA A 202 -18.76 -1.91 6.67
CA ALA A 202 -18.25 -2.80 7.70
C ALA A 202 -19.25 -3.92 8.01
N SER A 203 -20.53 -3.57 8.14
CA SER A 203 -21.64 -4.50 8.34
C SER A 203 -21.73 -5.52 7.19
N GLY A 204 -21.63 -5.06 5.93
CA GLY A 204 -21.61 -5.95 4.77
C GLY A 204 -20.38 -6.85 4.65
N SER A 205 -19.32 -6.58 5.43
CA SER A 205 -18.09 -7.38 5.48
C SER A 205 -17.96 -8.17 6.80
N ASP A 206 -19.02 -8.22 7.61
CA ASP A 206 -19.06 -8.83 8.95
C ASP A 206 -18.00 -8.30 9.95
N ASP A 207 -17.46 -7.10 9.74
CA ASP A 207 -16.50 -6.46 10.65
C ASP A 207 -17.21 -5.65 11.74
N LYS A 208 -17.65 -6.35 12.78
CA LYS A 208 -18.37 -5.76 13.92
C LYS A 208 -17.56 -4.67 14.65
N ARG A 209 -16.22 -4.76 14.64
CA ARG A 209 -15.37 -3.77 15.32
C ARG A 209 -15.35 -2.46 14.54
N ALA A 210 -15.19 -2.53 13.22
CA ALA A 210 -15.28 -1.34 12.37
C ALA A 210 -16.69 -0.73 12.40
N GLU A 211 -17.72 -1.57 12.38
CA GLU A 211 -19.12 -1.16 12.50
C GLU A 211 -19.38 -0.39 13.81
N PHE A 212 -18.96 -0.95 14.96
CA PHE A 212 -19.12 -0.32 16.26
C PHE A 212 -18.34 1.00 16.37
N ASN A 213 -17.09 1.04 15.88
CA ASN A 213 -16.28 2.26 15.90
C ASN A 213 -16.88 3.37 15.03
N GLY A 214 -17.43 3.03 13.86
CA GLY A 214 -18.13 3.97 13.00
C GLY A 214 -19.37 4.55 13.68
N LEU A 215 -20.18 3.71 14.33
CA LEU A 215 -21.34 4.18 15.11
C LEU A 215 -20.94 5.04 16.31
N SER A 216 -19.85 4.68 17.00
CA SER A 216 -19.30 5.51 18.07
C SER A 216 -18.91 6.90 17.55
N ALA A 217 -18.27 7.00 16.38
CA ALA A 217 -17.91 8.28 15.78
C ALA A 217 -19.16 9.11 15.41
N VAL A 218 -20.21 8.47 14.86
CA VAL A 218 -21.50 9.11 14.59
C VAL A 218 -22.12 9.64 15.89
N PHE A 219 -22.16 8.82 16.95
CA PHE A 219 -22.70 9.21 18.24
C PHE A 219 -22.00 10.43 18.82
N GLN A 220 -20.66 10.44 18.84
CA GLN A 220 -19.90 11.56 19.40
C GLN A 220 -20.13 12.86 18.62
N GLY A 221 -20.20 12.79 17.30
CA GLY A 221 -20.53 13.95 16.46
C GLY A 221 -21.92 14.53 16.76
N LEU A 222 -22.93 13.65 16.87
CA LEU A 222 -24.30 14.06 17.21
C LEU A 222 -24.42 14.54 18.66
N LYS A 223 -23.70 13.92 19.61
CA LYS A 223 -23.66 14.36 21.01
C LYS A 223 -23.08 15.77 21.12
N SER A 224 -21.95 16.05 20.48
CA SER A 224 -21.36 17.40 20.48
C SER A 224 -22.35 18.43 19.93
N LEU A 225 -22.94 18.15 18.76
CA LEU A 225 -23.92 19.05 18.15
C LEU A 225 -25.13 19.29 19.06
N TRP A 226 -25.68 18.23 19.65
CA TRP A 226 -26.79 18.33 20.60
C TRP A 226 -26.39 19.14 21.85
N GLN A 227 -25.19 18.93 22.38
CA GLN A 227 -24.72 19.66 23.55
C GLN A 227 -24.62 21.16 23.28
N GLU A 228 -24.30 21.55 22.05
CA GLU A 228 -24.22 22.94 21.58
C GLU A 228 -25.61 23.56 21.33
N ASN A 229 -26.50 22.87 20.61
CA ASN A 229 -27.76 23.45 20.13
C ASN A 229 -29.02 23.04 20.91
N LYS A 230 -28.91 22.02 21.78
CA LYS A 230 -30.00 21.41 22.56
C LYS A 230 -31.20 20.93 21.73
N ASP A 231 -30.99 20.59 20.47
CA ASP A 231 -32.04 20.13 19.56
C ASP A 231 -32.52 18.70 19.91
N ALA A 232 -33.81 18.57 20.22
CA ALA A 232 -34.40 17.28 20.59
C ALA A 232 -34.38 16.24 19.45
N GLY A 233 -34.40 16.70 18.19
CA GLY A 233 -34.28 15.83 17.03
C GLY A 233 -32.88 15.20 16.94
N VAL A 234 -31.83 15.99 17.16
CA VAL A 234 -30.44 15.50 17.21
C VAL A 234 -30.25 14.50 18.36
N ALA A 235 -30.77 14.81 19.55
CA ALA A 235 -30.75 13.89 20.69
C ALA A 235 -31.38 12.53 20.35
N LYS A 236 -32.58 12.55 19.74
CA LYS A 236 -33.29 11.32 19.35
C LYS A 236 -32.53 10.48 18.32
N ILE A 237 -31.79 11.11 17.40
CA ILE A 237 -30.93 10.39 16.45
C ILE A 237 -29.75 9.75 17.20
N ALA A 238 -29.11 10.49 18.11
CA ALA A 238 -28.02 9.97 18.93
C ALA A 238 -28.45 8.79 19.82
N GLU A 239 -29.65 8.84 20.40
CA GLU A 239 -30.23 7.71 21.16
C GLU A 239 -30.41 6.45 20.30
N GLN A 240 -30.89 6.59 19.06
CA GLN A 240 -31.02 5.46 18.14
C GLN A 240 -29.67 4.82 17.81
N ILE A 241 -28.63 5.63 17.65
CA ILE A 241 -27.26 5.13 17.49
C ILE A 241 -26.82 4.33 18.72
N LEU A 242 -27.06 4.83 19.93
CA LEU A 242 -26.71 4.09 21.16
C LEU A 242 -27.43 2.74 21.28
N ILE A 243 -28.71 2.68 20.88
CA ILE A 243 -29.48 1.42 20.82
C ILE A 243 -28.82 0.44 19.85
N LEU A 244 -28.41 0.91 18.67
CA LEU A 244 -27.77 0.07 17.66
C LEU A 244 -26.38 -0.42 18.12
N MET A 245 -25.58 0.46 18.74
CA MET A 245 -24.29 0.10 19.32
C MET A 245 -24.42 -1.01 20.36
N ARG A 246 -25.42 -0.91 21.26
CA ARG A 246 -25.70 -1.94 22.26
C ARG A 246 -26.09 -3.28 21.63
N LYS A 247 -26.76 -3.28 20.48
CA LYS A 247 -27.16 -4.50 19.74
C LYS A 247 -25.96 -5.17 19.06
N ILE A 248 -25.04 -4.40 18.50
CA ILE A 248 -23.89 -4.91 17.73
C ILE A 248 -22.81 -5.48 18.63
N ASP A 249 -22.39 -4.71 19.64
CA ASP A 249 -21.37 -5.11 20.61
C ASP A 249 -21.76 -4.64 22.02
N PRO A 250 -22.53 -5.48 22.75
CA PRO A 250 -22.98 -5.16 24.10
C PRO A 250 -21.82 -4.92 25.08
N GLU A 251 -20.70 -5.63 24.93
CA GLU A 251 -19.57 -5.56 25.88
C GLU A 251 -18.84 -4.23 25.73
N SER A 252 -18.45 -3.88 24.50
CA SER A 252 -17.82 -2.58 24.21
C SER A 252 -18.74 -1.41 24.56
N TYR A 253 -20.04 -1.55 24.33
CA TYR A 253 -21.04 -0.56 24.74
C TYR A 253 -21.05 -0.37 26.26
N GLN A 254 -21.16 -1.45 27.05
CA GLN A 254 -21.18 -1.36 28.51
C GLN A 254 -19.90 -0.75 29.07
N PHE A 255 -18.75 -1.11 28.51
CA PHE A 255 -17.47 -0.51 28.88
C PHE A 255 -17.44 1.01 28.65
N GLY A 256 -17.97 1.48 27.52
CA GLY A 256 -18.05 2.91 27.24
C GLY A 256 -19.06 3.65 28.14
N VAL A 257 -20.19 3.02 28.50
CA VAL A 257 -21.15 3.57 29.48
C VAL A 257 -20.49 3.75 30.84
N GLN A 258 -19.74 2.76 31.34
CA GLN A 258 -19.01 2.85 32.62
C GLN A 258 -18.00 4.01 32.67
N ARG A 259 -17.55 4.49 31.51
CA ARG A 259 -16.61 5.60 31.36
C ARG A 259 -17.30 6.94 31.03
N GLY A 260 -18.63 6.98 30.97
CA GLY A 260 -19.39 8.19 30.58
C GLY A 260 -19.23 8.55 29.10
N LEU A 261 -18.77 7.63 28.25
CA LEU A 261 -18.57 7.89 26.83
C LEU A 261 -19.87 7.78 26.03
N PHE A 262 -20.79 6.92 26.48
CA PHE A 262 -22.02 6.54 25.74
C PHE A 262 -23.29 6.93 26.49
N THR A 263 -23.35 8.20 26.89
CA THR A 263 -24.43 8.82 27.65
C THR A 263 -24.73 10.21 27.06
N LEU A 264 -25.99 10.65 27.14
CA LEU A 264 -26.46 11.97 26.67
C LEU A 264 -26.70 12.93 27.84
N ASP A 265 -25.85 12.87 28.84
CA ASP A 265 -25.77 13.80 29.96
C ASP A 265 -24.77 14.95 29.71
#